data_AF-A0A6N8KSL0-F1
#
_entry.id   AF-A0A6N8KSL0-F1
#
_cell.length_a   1.000
_cell.length_b   1.000
_cell.length_c   1.000
_cell.angle_alpha   90.00
_cell.angle_beta   90.00
_cell.angle_gamma   90.00
#
_symmetry.space_group_name_H-M   'P 1'
#
loop_
_entity.id
_entity.type
_entity.pdbx_description
1 polymer ?
#
loop_
_entity_poly.entity_id
_entity_poly.type
_entity_poly.pdbx_seq_one_letter_code
_entity_poly.pdbx_strand_id
1 'polypeptide(L)'
;MNKKTLAILSALAFSGLTQAQSLQQDSPSQAQNFTQNHYNSYRSQQYEDKRAQGVFFEVLGTGLAYSFNYDTRFQNRRDGIGGRVGISYYSMDGVSLFTLPVSLNYLLGKNGHYFEMGAGATYVNANEEGVEEGGDVFIVESGSTVVGNMVFGYRKQPVDGGFLFRAGFAPLFKSGDFLPYWPYVSFGFSF
;
A
#
# COMPACT_ATOMS: atom_id res chain seq x y z
N MET A 1 52.51 -66.49 42.37
CA MET A 1 51.74 -65.89 43.48
C MET A 1 50.99 -64.70 42.91
N ASN A 2 49.66 -64.60 42.75
CA ASN A 2 48.49 -65.51 42.87
C ASN A 2 47.52 -65.11 41.72
N LYS A 3 46.87 -65.99 40.93
CA LYS A 3 45.80 -66.99 41.20
C LYS A 3 44.45 -66.40 41.68
N LYS A 4 43.34 -66.87 41.05
CA LYS A 4 41.89 -66.52 41.12
C LYS A 4 41.45 -65.68 39.90
N THR A 5 40.87 -66.19 38.81
CA THR A 5 40.00 -67.37 38.52
C THR A 5 38.57 -67.25 39.05
N LEU A 6 37.58 -67.05 38.15
CA LEU A 6 36.33 -67.84 38.09
C LEU A 6 35.54 -67.63 36.77
N ALA A 7 34.54 -68.49 36.54
CA ALA A 7 33.62 -68.57 35.39
C ALA A 7 32.16 -68.77 35.93
N ILE A 8 31.08 -69.05 35.17
CA ILE A 8 30.94 -69.66 33.83
C ILE A 8 29.60 -69.24 33.14
N LEU A 9 29.25 -69.90 32.03
CA LEU A 9 28.08 -69.71 31.17
C LEU A 9 26.69 -69.75 31.85
N SER A 10 25.72 -69.00 31.28
CA SER A 10 24.52 -69.54 30.59
C SER A 10 23.81 -68.40 29.82
N ALA A 11 23.80 -68.38 28.48
CA ALA A 11 22.99 -69.17 27.54
C ALA A 11 21.49 -68.80 27.49
N LEU A 12 21.06 -68.11 26.43
CA LEU A 12 19.84 -68.39 25.65
C LEU A 12 19.77 -67.49 24.41
N ALA A 13 19.38 -68.06 23.28
CA ALA A 13 19.14 -67.33 22.03
C ALA A 13 17.71 -66.75 22.00
N PHE A 14 17.44 -65.79 21.11
CA PHE A 14 16.34 -65.93 20.14
C PHE A 14 16.50 -64.98 18.94
N SER A 15 15.71 -65.23 17.89
CA SER A 15 15.76 -64.61 16.57
C SER A 15 15.47 -63.11 16.55
N GLY A 16 16.03 -62.41 15.55
CA GLY A 16 15.88 -60.96 15.39
C GLY A 16 14.53 -60.50 14.86
N LEU A 17 14.41 -59.18 14.67
CA LEU A 17 13.31 -58.55 13.96
C LEU A 17 13.77 -57.23 13.32
N THR A 18 13.22 -56.96 12.14
CA THR A 18 13.55 -55.84 11.27
C THR A 18 13.26 -54.49 11.93
N GLN A 19 14.16 -53.51 11.82
CA GLN A 19 13.81 -52.12 12.14
C GLN A 19 12.85 -51.58 11.07
N ALA A 20 11.55 -51.61 11.37
CA ALA A 20 10.58 -50.81 10.62
C ALA A 20 10.81 -49.34 10.97
N GLN A 21 11.18 -48.52 9.98
CA GLN A 21 11.24 -47.07 10.15
C GLN A 21 9.85 -46.57 10.52
N SER A 22 9.72 -45.90 11.67
CA SER A 22 8.49 -45.23 12.05
C SER A 22 8.22 -44.11 11.06
N LEU A 23 7.21 -44.26 10.21
CA LEU A 23 6.64 -43.16 9.45
C LEU A 23 6.15 -42.12 10.46
N GLN A 24 6.85 -40.99 10.56
CA GLN A 24 6.36 -39.86 11.36
C GLN A 24 5.05 -39.40 10.75
N GLN A 25 3.97 -39.63 11.50
CA GLN A 25 2.65 -39.20 11.12
C GLN A 25 2.56 -37.69 11.28
N ASP A 26 2.74 -36.96 10.18
CA ASP A 26 2.62 -35.51 10.15
C ASP A 26 1.30 -35.08 10.80
N SER A 27 1.41 -34.23 11.82
CA SER A 27 0.25 -33.83 12.61
C SER A 27 -0.75 -33.07 11.73
N PRO A 28 -2.06 -33.35 11.79
CA PRO A 28 -3.06 -32.77 10.88
C PRO A 28 -3.02 -31.23 10.79
N SER A 29 -2.67 -30.56 11.90
CA SER A 29 -2.47 -29.11 11.95
C SER A 29 -1.33 -28.60 11.06
N GLN A 30 -0.22 -29.33 10.92
CA GLN A 30 0.89 -28.91 10.06
C GLN A 30 0.54 -29.07 8.58
N ALA A 31 -0.12 -30.17 8.20
CA ALA A 31 -0.63 -30.38 6.85
C ALA A 31 -1.68 -29.32 6.46
N GLN A 32 -2.60 -28.97 7.38
CA GLN A 32 -3.58 -27.90 7.16
C GLN A 32 -2.91 -26.53 7.00
N ASN A 33 -1.98 -26.17 7.89
CA ASN A 33 -1.22 -24.91 7.80
C ASN A 33 -0.42 -24.82 6.49
N PHE A 34 0.26 -25.90 6.08
CA PHE A 34 0.99 -25.97 4.82
C PHE A 34 0.06 -25.75 3.62
N THR A 35 -1.07 -26.47 3.56
CA THR A 35 -2.04 -26.39 2.46
C THR A 35 -2.70 -25.01 2.38
N GLN A 36 -3.05 -24.42 3.52
CA GLN A 36 -3.67 -23.09 3.59
C GLN A 36 -2.69 -21.98 3.19
N ASN A 37 -1.42 -22.07 3.59
CA ASN A 37 -0.38 -21.14 3.15
C ASN A 37 -0.15 -21.22 1.63
N HIS A 38 -0.11 -22.43 1.05
CA HIS A 38 0.02 -22.61 -0.40
C HIS A 38 -1.21 -22.09 -1.16
N TYR A 39 -2.43 -22.39 -0.69
CA TYR A 39 -3.66 -21.87 -1.29
C TYR A 39 -3.69 -20.33 -1.30
N ASN A 40 -3.28 -19.71 -0.19
CA ASN A 40 -3.18 -18.25 -0.09
C ASN A 40 -2.12 -17.68 -1.03
N SER A 41 -0.96 -18.32 -1.20
CA SER A 41 0.07 -17.84 -2.15
C SER A 41 -0.39 -17.94 -3.60
N TYR A 42 -1.05 -19.03 -4.01
CA TYR A 42 -1.59 -19.16 -5.37
C TYR A 42 -2.68 -18.12 -5.64
N ARG A 43 -3.57 -17.87 -4.68
CA ARG A 43 -4.54 -16.76 -4.79
C ARG A 43 -3.83 -15.42 -4.94
N SER A 44 -2.85 -15.08 -4.08
CA SER A 44 -2.17 -13.78 -4.17
C SER A 44 -1.49 -13.54 -5.52
N GLN A 45 -0.90 -14.57 -6.13
CA GLN A 45 -0.33 -14.47 -7.48
C GLN A 45 -1.39 -14.21 -8.55
N GLN A 46 -2.53 -14.90 -8.52
CA GLN A 46 -3.61 -14.68 -9.50
C GLN A 46 -4.25 -13.28 -9.43
N TYR A 47 -4.16 -12.59 -8.30
CA TYR A 47 -4.57 -11.18 -8.20
C TYR A 47 -3.44 -10.18 -8.49
N GLU A 48 -2.17 -10.61 -8.57
CA GLU A 48 -1.06 -9.81 -9.08
C GLU A 48 -1.20 -9.61 -10.61
N ASP A 49 -1.64 -10.64 -11.35
CA ASP A 49 -1.84 -10.60 -12.81
C ASP A 49 -2.92 -9.60 -13.31
N LYS A 50 -3.61 -8.88 -12.41
CA LYS A 50 -4.60 -7.86 -12.76
C LYS A 50 -4.08 -6.46 -12.45
N ARG A 51 -4.20 -5.57 -13.44
CA ARG A 51 -3.92 -4.13 -13.30
C ARG A 51 -4.80 -3.53 -12.19
N ALA A 52 -4.21 -3.23 -11.05
CA ALA A 52 -4.95 -2.63 -9.95
C ALA A 52 -5.40 -1.21 -10.28
N GLN A 53 -6.65 -0.92 -9.94
CA GLN A 53 -7.29 0.38 -10.06
C GLN A 53 -7.82 0.80 -8.69
N GLY A 54 -8.13 2.09 -8.51
CA GLY A 54 -8.76 2.56 -7.29
C GLY A 54 -9.41 3.92 -7.43
N VAL A 55 -10.45 4.13 -6.64
CA VAL A 55 -11.13 5.43 -6.47
C VAL A 55 -11.10 5.81 -4.99
N PHE A 56 -10.83 7.07 -4.68
CA PHE A 56 -10.73 7.54 -3.30
C PHE A 56 -11.04 9.02 -3.13
N PHE A 57 -11.45 9.36 -1.92
CA PHE A 57 -11.53 10.72 -1.42
C PHE A 57 -10.22 11.04 -0.68
N GLU A 58 -9.53 12.10 -1.09
CA GLU A 58 -8.33 12.65 -0.47
C GLU A 58 -8.71 13.93 0.29
N VAL A 59 -8.31 14.03 1.56
CA VAL A 59 -8.38 15.24 2.38
C VAL A 59 -7.00 15.86 2.41
N LEU A 60 -6.95 17.17 2.20
CA LEU A 60 -5.75 17.96 1.92
C LEU A 60 -4.99 17.41 0.69
N GLY A 61 -3.65 17.34 0.76
CA GLY A 61 -2.83 16.81 -0.32
C GLY A 61 -2.90 17.61 -1.62
N THR A 62 -2.95 16.89 -2.73
CA THR A 62 -2.73 17.46 -4.06
C THR A 62 -3.96 18.14 -4.67
N GLY A 63 -5.16 17.85 -4.17
CA GLY A 63 -6.39 18.62 -4.43
C GLY A 63 -6.52 19.88 -3.57
N LEU A 64 -5.43 20.27 -2.89
CA LEU A 64 -5.32 21.34 -1.90
C LEU A 64 -6.18 21.13 -0.67
N ALA A 65 -7.50 21.30 -0.75
CA ALA A 65 -8.43 21.16 0.39
C ALA A 65 -9.01 19.73 0.49
N TYR A 66 -9.52 19.20 -0.62
CA TYR A 66 -9.94 17.81 -0.79
C TYR A 66 -9.93 17.46 -2.29
N SER A 67 -10.06 16.18 -2.63
CA SER A 67 -10.35 15.75 -4.02
C SER A 67 -10.94 14.35 -4.12
N PHE A 68 -11.76 14.13 -5.14
CA PHE A 68 -12.12 12.79 -5.60
C PHE A 68 -11.11 12.35 -6.66
N ASN A 69 -10.55 11.15 -6.50
CA ASN A 69 -9.42 10.68 -7.29
C ASN A 69 -9.72 9.32 -7.93
N TYR A 70 -9.14 9.11 -9.10
CA TYR A 70 -8.99 7.82 -9.75
C TYR A 70 -7.50 7.55 -10.01
N ASP A 71 -7.06 6.35 -9.69
CA ASP A 71 -5.69 5.88 -9.80
C ASP A 71 -5.66 4.51 -10.50
N THR A 72 -4.67 4.29 -11.35
CA THR A 72 -4.45 3.02 -12.04
C THR A 72 -2.97 2.70 -12.15
N ARG A 73 -2.63 1.42 -12.01
CA ARG A 73 -1.33 0.90 -12.46
C ARG A 73 -1.28 0.93 -13.99
N PHE A 74 -0.08 1.01 -14.58
CA PHE A 74 0.09 0.89 -16.05
C PHE A 74 0.38 -0.53 -16.52
N GLN A 75 0.83 -1.40 -15.61
CA GLN A 75 1.12 -2.80 -15.86
C GLN A 75 0.12 -3.70 -15.12
N ASN A 76 0.02 -4.97 -15.53
CA ASN A 76 -0.73 -6.01 -14.82
C ASN A 76 0.04 -6.47 -13.57
N ARG A 77 0.05 -5.59 -12.56
CA ARG A 77 0.67 -5.74 -11.24
C ARG A 77 0.00 -4.78 -10.27
N ARG A 78 0.28 -4.90 -8.97
CA ARG A 78 -0.29 -4.02 -7.92
C ARG A 78 0.66 -2.92 -7.46
N ASP A 79 1.96 -3.15 -7.60
CA ASP A 79 3.05 -2.24 -7.28
C ASP A 79 3.54 -1.49 -8.54
N GLY A 80 4.69 -0.82 -8.47
CA GLY A 80 5.32 -0.15 -9.60
C GLY A 80 4.56 1.08 -10.11
N ILE A 81 4.81 1.43 -11.38
CA ILE A 81 4.36 2.69 -11.98
C ILE A 81 2.86 2.72 -12.28
N GLY A 82 2.25 3.86 -12.01
CA GLY A 82 0.86 4.18 -12.33
C GLY A 82 0.64 5.67 -12.51
N GLY A 83 -0.61 6.02 -12.79
CA GLY A 83 -1.07 7.39 -12.96
C GLY A 83 -2.32 7.65 -12.16
N ARG A 84 -2.53 8.91 -11.81
CA ARG A 84 -3.68 9.39 -11.05
C ARG A 84 -4.17 10.72 -11.60
N VAL A 85 -5.49 10.85 -11.67
CA VAL A 85 -6.22 12.10 -11.90
C VAL A 85 -7.23 12.29 -10.78
N GLY A 86 -7.43 13.52 -10.32
CA GLY A 86 -8.48 13.86 -9.39
C GLY A 86 -9.15 15.17 -9.74
N ILE A 87 -10.21 15.50 -9.01
CA ILE A 87 -11.02 16.70 -9.18
C ILE A 87 -11.53 17.19 -7.82
N SER A 88 -11.60 18.50 -7.65
CA SER A 88 -12.37 19.12 -6.57
C SER A 88 -13.06 20.38 -7.03
N TYR A 89 -14.21 20.67 -6.42
CA TYR A 89 -14.94 21.90 -6.60
C TYR A 89 -15.67 22.24 -5.29
N TYR A 90 -15.54 23.50 -4.88
CA TYR A 90 -16.19 24.10 -3.72
C TYR A 90 -16.60 25.53 -4.09
N SER A 91 -17.75 25.98 -3.60
CA SER A 91 -18.14 27.39 -3.67
C SER A 91 -19.12 27.75 -2.55
N MET A 92 -18.80 28.81 -1.81
CA MET A 92 -19.63 29.42 -0.77
C MET A 92 -19.28 30.91 -0.66
N ASP A 93 -20.28 31.75 -0.40
CA ASP A 93 -20.11 33.16 0.01
C ASP A 93 -19.16 34.00 -0.86
N GLY A 94 -19.26 33.89 -2.19
CA GLY A 94 -18.42 34.62 -3.15
C GLY A 94 -17.04 33.99 -3.40
N VAL A 95 -16.64 33.01 -2.59
CA VAL A 95 -15.45 32.19 -2.82
C VAL A 95 -15.79 30.98 -3.69
N SER A 96 -14.89 30.65 -4.60
CA SER A 96 -14.90 29.38 -5.33
C SER A 96 -13.49 28.82 -5.49
N LEU A 97 -13.36 27.50 -5.42
CA LEU A 97 -12.12 26.77 -5.64
C LEU A 97 -12.41 25.53 -6.48
N PHE A 98 -11.78 25.47 -7.65
CA PHE A 98 -11.71 24.31 -8.52
C PHE A 98 -10.27 23.78 -8.59
N THR A 99 -10.08 22.47 -8.46
CA THR A 99 -8.76 21.86 -8.73
C THR A 99 -8.86 20.61 -9.60
N LEU A 100 -7.81 20.39 -10.40
CA LEU A 100 -7.63 19.20 -11.24
C LEU A 100 -6.18 18.68 -11.09
N PRO A 101 -5.87 17.89 -10.04
CA PRO A 101 -4.58 17.22 -9.90
C PRO A 101 -4.40 16.09 -10.94
N VAL A 102 -3.25 16.09 -11.61
CA VAL A 102 -2.78 15.01 -12.50
C VAL A 102 -1.35 14.63 -12.11
N SER A 103 -1.06 13.33 -11.94
CA SER A 103 0.23 12.87 -11.41
C SER A 103 0.60 11.46 -11.89
N LEU A 104 1.91 11.18 -11.90
CA LEU A 104 2.48 9.84 -11.97
C LEU A 104 2.93 9.41 -10.58
N ASN A 105 2.79 8.13 -10.26
CA ASN A 105 3.28 7.57 -9.00
C ASN A 105 3.91 6.18 -9.18
N TYR A 106 4.73 5.80 -8.20
CA TYR A 106 5.39 4.52 -8.11
C TYR A 106 5.12 3.93 -6.72
N LEU A 107 4.69 2.67 -6.69
CA LEU A 107 4.44 1.92 -5.46
C LEU A 107 5.57 0.92 -5.21
N LEU A 108 6.27 1.06 -4.08
CA LEU A 108 7.31 0.14 -3.64
C LEU A 108 6.80 -0.64 -2.42
N GLY A 109 6.62 -1.96 -2.55
CA GLY A 109 6.12 -2.80 -1.47
C GLY A 109 5.50 -4.09 -1.97
N LYS A 110 4.77 -4.80 -1.10
CA LYS A 110 4.15 -6.10 -1.39
C LYS A 110 3.02 -6.41 -0.42
N ASN A 111 2.26 -7.47 -0.69
CA ASN A 111 1.18 -7.97 0.17
C ASN A 111 0.11 -6.89 0.49
N GLY A 112 -0.10 -5.93 -0.40
CA GLY A 112 -1.04 -4.84 -0.22
C GLY A 112 -0.56 -3.69 0.66
N HIS A 113 0.74 -3.64 1.00
CA HIS A 113 1.38 -2.57 1.76
C HIS A 113 2.49 -1.94 0.92
N TYR A 114 2.35 -0.65 0.61
CA TYR A 114 3.24 0.07 -0.29
C TYR A 114 3.70 1.40 0.30
N PHE A 115 4.95 1.75 0.07
CA PHE A 115 5.40 3.14 0.04
C PHE A 115 5.00 3.74 -1.32
N GLU A 116 4.36 4.90 -1.31
CA GLU A 116 3.99 5.65 -2.50
C GLU A 116 4.93 6.86 -2.63
N MET A 117 5.54 7.00 -3.80
CA MET A 117 6.21 8.22 -4.24
C MET A 117 5.59 8.68 -5.57
N GLY A 118 5.50 9.98 -5.82
CA GLY A 118 4.95 10.49 -7.07
C GLY A 118 5.18 11.97 -7.30
N ALA A 119 4.93 12.41 -8.53
CA ALA A 119 5.07 13.79 -8.96
C ALA A 119 3.98 14.15 -9.98
N GLY A 120 3.57 15.41 -10.01
CA GLY A 120 2.50 15.88 -10.86
C GLY A 120 2.29 17.38 -10.81
N ALA A 121 1.16 17.82 -11.34
CA ALA A 121 0.71 19.20 -11.33
C ALA A 121 -0.79 19.25 -11.01
N THR A 122 -1.20 20.31 -10.33
CA THR A 122 -2.59 20.62 -10.04
C THR A 122 -2.93 21.92 -10.74
N TYR A 123 -3.84 21.87 -11.71
CA TYR A 123 -4.50 23.08 -12.18
C TYR A 123 -5.43 23.58 -11.07
N VAL A 124 -5.35 24.86 -10.76
CA VAL A 124 -6.15 25.53 -9.74
C VAL A 124 -6.86 26.70 -10.41
N ASN A 125 -8.15 26.86 -10.15
CA ASN A 125 -8.85 28.11 -10.40
C ASN A 125 -9.60 28.51 -9.13
N ALA A 126 -9.29 29.68 -8.61
CA ALA A 126 -9.95 30.27 -7.45
C ALA A 126 -10.52 31.63 -7.83
N ASN A 127 -11.64 32.00 -7.21
CA ASN A 127 -12.16 33.36 -7.27
C ASN A 127 -12.60 33.75 -5.86
N GLU A 128 -12.15 34.90 -5.37
CA GLU A 128 -12.47 35.43 -4.04
C GLU A 128 -13.15 36.80 -4.21
N GLU A 129 -14.46 36.79 -4.43
CA GLU A 129 -15.23 38.04 -4.42
C GLU A 129 -15.52 38.45 -2.96
N GLY A 130 -14.75 39.43 -2.45
CA GLY A 130 -15.10 40.17 -1.23
C GLY A 130 -14.64 39.58 0.10
N VAL A 131 -13.63 38.71 0.11
CA VAL A 131 -12.99 38.23 1.36
C VAL A 131 -11.83 39.15 1.73
N GLU A 132 -11.91 39.78 2.91
CA GLU A 132 -10.74 40.43 3.54
C GLU A 132 -9.73 39.36 3.98
N GLU A 133 -8.43 39.65 3.82
CA GLU A 133 -7.30 38.75 4.10
C GLU A 133 -7.45 37.98 5.43
N GLY A 134 -7.56 36.66 5.35
CA GLY A 134 -7.77 35.83 6.54
C GLY A 134 -7.87 34.32 6.30
N GLY A 135 -7.86 33.87 5.05
CA GLY A 135 -8.04 32.48 4.64
C GLY A 135 -6.91 31.90 3.80
N ASP A 136 -5.74 32.56 3.76
CA ASP A 136 -4.63 32.23 2.86
C ASP A 136 -4.08 30.82 3.08
N VAL A 137 -4.63 29.87 2.32
CA VAL A 137 -3.85 28.71 1.89
C VAL A 137 -2.78 29.28 0.95
N PHE A 138 -1.60 29.56 1.51
CA PHE A 138 -0.37 30.25 1.01
C PHE A 138 0.03 30.08 -0.48
N ILE A 139 -0.64 29.23 -1.24
CA ILE A 139 -0.39 28.87 -2.64
C ILE A 139 -1.60 29.12 -3.57
N VAL A 140 -2.73 29.60 -3.03
CA VAL A 140 -3.95 29.92 -3.78
C VAL A 140 -4.05 31.44 -3.90
N GLU A 141 -4.19 31.92 -5.13
CA GLU A 141 -4.47 33.31 -5.46
C GLU A 141 -5.71 33.32 -6.36
N SER A 142 -6.52 34.38 -6.27
CA SER A 142 -7.61 34.61 -7.24
C SER A 142 -7.11 34.63 -8.68
N GLY A 143 -7.78 33.88 -9.55
CA GLY A 143 -7.40 33.62 -10.94
C GLY A 143 -7.20 32.14 -11.22
N SER A 144 -6.32 31.81 -12.17
CA SER A 144 -5.93 30.42 -12.46
C SER A 144 -4.41 30.24 -12.46
N THR A 145 -3.97 29.13 -11.91
CA THR A 145 -2.55 28.82 -11.73
C THR A 145 -2.30 27.31 -11.80
N VAL A 146 -1.02 26.91 -11.82
CA VAL A 146 -0.60 25.52 -11.79
C VAL A 146 0.38 25.33 -10.64
N VAL A 147 0.00 24.47 -9.69
CA VAL A 147 0.82 24.09 -8.54
C VAL A 147 1.49 22.75 -8.85
N GLY A 148 2.81 22.73 -8.90
CA GLY A 148 3.57 21.49 -8.95
C GLY A 148 3.40 20.72 -7.65
N ASN A 149 3.26 19.39 -7.71
CA ASN A 149 3.12 18.56 -6.52
C ASN A 149 4.04 17.33 -6.57
N MET A 150 4.46 16.88 -5.40
CA MET A 150 4.93 15.52 -5.17
C MET A 150 4.03 14.83 -4.14
N VAL A 151 4.14 13.51 -4.02
CA VAL A 151 3.54 12.74 -2.91
C VAL A 151 4.56 11.78 -2.35
N PHE A 152 4.59 11.65 -1.02
CA PHE A 152 5.38 10.66 -0.29
C PHE A 152 4.53 10.14 0.87
N GLY A 153 4.32 8.83 0.94
CA GLY A 153 3.44 8.28 1.97
C GLY A 153 3.31 6.77 1.97
N TYR A 154 2.42 6.28 2.81
CA TYR A 154 2.04 4.89 2.92
C TYR A 154 0.68 4.66 2.25
N ARG A 155 0.55 3.54 1.52
CA ARG A 155 -0.67 3.08 0.87
C ARG A 155 -0.95 1.64 1.26
N LYS A 156 -2.11 1.42 1.90
CA LYS A 156 -2.72 0.10 2.07
C LYS A 156 -3.71 -0.13 0.92
N GLN A 157 -3.45 -1.15 0.12
CA GLN A 157 -4.28 -1.55 -1.03
C GLN A 157 -4.35 -3.08 -1.07
N PRO A 158 -5.42 -3.72 -0.58
CA PRO A 158 -5.52 -5.18 -0.50
C PRO A 158 -5.25 -5.89 -1.83
N VAL A 159 -4.70 -7.10 -1.75
CA VAL A 159 -4.39 -7.92 -2.93
C VAL A 159 -5.64 -8.44 -3.62
N ASP A 160 -6.75 -8.60 -2.92
CA ASP A 160 -8.04 -9.06 -3.44
C ASP A 160 -9.00 -7.93 -3.82
N GLY A 161 -8.55 -6.67 -3.74
CA GLY A 161 -9.40 -5.49 -3.80
C GLY A 161 -10.07 -5.19 -2.45
N GLY A 162 -10.79 -4.07 -2.36
CA GLY A 162 -11.39 -3.60 -1.10
C GLY A 162 -10.83 -2.27 -0.62
N PHE A 163 -10.87 -2.05 0.69
CA PHE A 163 -10.59 -0.76 1.32
C PHE A 163 -9.17 -0.24 1.02
N LEU A 164 -9.11 0.89 0.32
CA LEU A 164 -7.90 1.65 0.05
C LEU A 164 -7.71 2.72 1.13
N PHE A 165 -6.51 2.79 1.71
CA PHE A 165 -6.11 3.85 2.62
C PHE A 165 -4.75 4.40 2.22
N ARG A 166 -4.59 5.73 2.23
CA ARG A 166 -3.28 6.38 2.05
C ARG A 166 -3.11 7.49 3.09
N ALA A 167 -1.90 7.69 3.57
CA ALA A 167 -1.53 8.84 4.40
C ALA A 167 -0.06 9.21 4.17
N GLY A 168 0.25 10.50 4.24
CA GLY A 168 1.60 11.00 4.00
C GLY A 168 1.64 12.52 3.91
N PHE A 169 2.60 13.01 3.12
CA PHE A 169 2.74 14.43 2.80
C PHE A 169 2.96 14.62 1.30
N ALA A 170 2.59 15.80 0.80
CA ALA A 170 2.59 16.15 -0.60
C ALA A 170 3.30 17.49 -0.79
N PRO A 171 4.63 17.53 -1.01
CA PRO A 171 5.35 18.79 -1.20
C PRO A 171 4.77 19.58 -2.39
N LEU A 172 4.40 20.84 -2.17
CA LEU A 172 3.75 21.71 -3.17
C LEU A 172 4.67 22.86 -3.59
N PHE A 173 4.65 23.19 -4.88
CA PHE A 173 5.54 24.15 -5.53
C PHE A 173 4.74 25.12 -6.39
N LYS A 174 4.92 26.42 -6.18
CA LYS A 174 4.41 27.52 -7.02
C LYS A 174 5.56 28.51 -7.27
N SER A 175 5.44 29.39 -8.25
CA SER A 175 6.49 30.37 -8.60
C SER A 175 6.81 31.30 -7.42
N GLY A 176 7.85 30.98 -6.65
CA GLY A 176 8.27 31.70 -5.44
C GLY A 176 7.99 30.96 -4.14
N ASP A 177 7.01 30.05 -4.12
CA ASP A 177 6.47 29.42 -2.92
C ASP A 177 6.75 27.91 -2.87
N PHE A 178 7.14 27.42 -1.69
CA PHE A 178 7.38 26.00 -1.46
C PHE A 178 6.81 25.56 -0.11
N LEU A 179 5.90 24.57 -0.13
CA LEU A 179 5.27 23.99 1.05
C LEU A 179 5.71 22.51 1.21
N PRO A 180 6.81 22.24 1.94
CA PRO A 180 7.44 20.91 1.98
C PRO A 180 6.59 19.80 2.63
N TYR A 181 5.74 20.16 3.59
CA TYR A 181 5.12 19.19 4.51
C TYR A 181 3.58 19.24 4.51
N TRP A 182 2.96 19.59 3.38
CA TRP A 182 1.50 19.59 3.27
C TRP A 182 0.95 18.16 3.49
N PRO A 183 0.19 17.88 4.56
CA PRO A 183 -0.22 16.52 4.87
C PRO A 183 -1.35 16.06 3.94
N TYR A 184 -1.55 14.75 3.85
CA TYR A 184 -2.77 14.18 3.24
C TYR A 184 -3.19 12.89 3.92
N VAL A 185 -4.49 12.62 3.87
CA VAL A 185 -5.09 11.31 4.18
C VAL A 185 -6.16 11.01 3.15
N SER A 186 -6.31 9.75 2.75
CA SER A 186 -7.34 9.35 1.79
C SER A 186 -7.93 7.98 2.09
N PHE A 187 -9.21 7.83 1.75
CA PHE A 187 -10.01 6.63 1.97
C PHE A 187 -10.78 6.29 0.70
N GLY A 188 -10.88 5.01 0.36
CA GLY A 188 -11.59 4.61 -0.85
C GLY A 188 -11.61 3.10 -1.09
N PHE A 189 -11.65 2.72 -2.36
CA PHE A 189 -11.81 1.34 -2.80
C PHE A 189 -10.87 1.04 -3.97
N SER A 190 -10.26 -0.15 -3.95
CA SER A 190 -9.41 -0.68 -5.02
C SER A 190 -9.97 -1.98 -5.58
N PHE A 191 -9.76 -2.22 -6.87
CA PHE A 191 -10.23 -3.38 -7.62
C PHE A 191 -9.13 -3.87 -8.59
#